data_AF-A0A642PVZ8-F1
#
_entry.id   AF-A0A642PVZ8-F1
#
_cell.length_a   1.000
_cell.length_b   1.000
_cell.length_c   1.000
_cell.angle_alpha   90.00
_cell.angle_beta   90.00
_cell.angle_gamma   90.00
#
_symmetry.space_group_name_H-M   'P 1'
#
loop_
_entity.id
_entity.type
_entity.pdbx_description
1 polymer ?
#
loop_
_entity_poly.entity_id
_entity_poly.type
_entity_poly.pdbx_seq_one_letter_code
_entity_poly.pdbx_strand_id
1 'polypeptide(L)'
;MSHVIEGRILVELPTTHGQTKKGKDWEKKEFVLETLERFPIKMRFAMMSFDGPIEDAPVVGEKVRVRFTVEAREVNANWYNDIKAYQIEKLA
;
A
#
# COMPACT_ATOMS: atom_id res chain seq x y z
N MET A 1 1.71 16.72 -3.11
CA MET A 1 0.27 16.72 -3.42
C MET A 1 -0.31 15.44 -2.81
N SER A 2 -1.43 15.54 -2.11
CA SER A 2 -2.12 14.39 -1.52
C SER A 2 -3.26 13.93 -2.42
N HIS A 3 -3.36 12.64 -2.67
CA HIS A 3 -4.40 12.02 -3.51
C HIS A 3 -5.25 11.05 -2.70
N VAL A 4 -6.44 10.74 -3.22
CA VAL A 4 -7.38 9.77 -2.66
C VAL A 4 -7.87 8.87 -3.79
N ILE A 5 -7.96 7.57 -3.52
CA ILE A 5 -8.54 6.59 -4.44
C ILE A 5 -9.40 5.61 -3.66
N GLU A 6 -10.50 5.17 -4.26
CA GLU A 6 -11.36 4.14 -3.71
C GLU A 6 -11.41 2.95 -4.66
N GLY A 7 -11.43 1.75 -4.11
CA GLY A 7 -11.47 0.53 -4.91
C GLY A 7 -11.61 -0.71 -4.05
N ARG A 8 -11.62 -1.86 -4.72
CA ARG A 8 -11.66 -3.18 -4.09
C ARG A 8 -10.27 -3.80 -4.11
N ILE A 9 -9.85 -4.41 -3.00
CA ILE A 9 -8.60 -5.19 -2.98
C ILE A 9 -8.76 -6.37 -3.93
N LEU A 10 -7.89 -6.40 -4.94
CA LEU A 10 -7.83 -7.45 -5.96
C LEU A 10 -6.77 -8.48 -5.61
N VAL A 11 -5.61 -8.04 -5.10
CA VAL A 11 -4.46 -8.91 -4.79
C VAL A 11 -3.83 -8.47 -3.48
N GLU A 12 -3.53 -9.45 -2.63
CA GLU A 12 -2.59 -9.34 -1.52
C GLU A 12 -1.26 -9.95 -1.98
N LEU A 13 -0.18 -9.16 -1.97
CA LEU A 13 1.15 -9.64 -2.32
C LEU A 13 1.84 -10.26 -1.09
N PRO A 14 2.85 -11.11 -1.28
CA PRO A 14 3.59 -11.71 -0.16
C PRO A 14 4.11 -10.66 0.82
N THR A 15 3.80 -10.86 2.10
CA THR A 15 4.30 -10.02 3.19
C THR A 15 5.82 -10.09 3.27
N THR A 16 6.45 -8.93 3.42
CA THR A 16 7.89 -8.82 3.71
C THR A 16 8.07 -8.28 5.12
N HIS A 17 9.04 -8.81 5.85
CA HIS A 17 9.35 -8.38 7.21
C HIS A 17 10.84 -8.52 7.49
N GLY A 18 11.27 -7.96 8.61
CA GLY A 18 12.64 -8.13 9.10
C GLY A 18 12.90 -7.27 10.32
N GLN A 19 14.19 -7.10 10.65
CA GLN A 19 14.62 -6.19 11.71
C GLN A 19 15.41 -5.03 11.14
N THR A 20 15.18 -3.84 11.70
CA THR A 20 16.01 -2.67 11.46
C THR A 20 17.40 -2.85 12.07
N LYS A 21 18.36 -2.00 11.69
CA LYS A 21 19.71 -2.00 12.29
C LYS A 21 19.71 -1.84 13.83
N LYS A 22 18.62 -1.30 14.40
CA LYS A 22 18.43 -1.08 15.83
C LYS A 22 17.66 -2.23 16.53
N GLY A 23 17.38 -3.32 15.82
CA GLY A 23 16.67 -4.48 16.37
C GLY A 23 15.15 -4.35 16.45
N LYS A 24 14.56 -3.26 15.95
CA LYS A 24 13.09 -3.16 15.84
C LYS A 24 12.57 -3.97 14.65
N ASP A 25 11.52 -4.75 14.87
CA ASP A 25 10.80 -5.45 13.81
C ASP A 25 10.06 -4.46 12.90
N TRP A 26 10.09 -4.72 11.60
CA TRP A 26 9.28 -4.03 10.61
C TRP A 26 8.51 -5.06 9.79
N GLU A 27 7.31 -4.68 9.37
CA GLU A 27 6.49 -5.46 8.45
C GLU A 27 5.97 -4.55 7.34
N LYS A 28 5.95 -5.10 6.13
CA LYS A 28 5.41 -4.47 4.94
C LYS A 28 4.44 -5.42 4.25
N LYS A 29 3.19 -4.99 4.13
CA LYS A 29 2.14 -5.66 3.37
C LYS A 29 1.82 -4.83 2.14
N GLU A 30 1.66 -5.48 1.00
CA GLU A 30 1.44 -4.79 -0.28
C GLU A 30 0.17 -5.32 -0.93
N PHE A 31 -0.59 -4.41 -1.53
CA PHE A 31 -1.89 -4.72 -2.11
C PHE A 31 -2.02 -4.10 -3.50
N VAL A 32 -2.88 -4.70 -4.32
CA VAL A 32 -3.40 -4.08 -5.53
C VAL A 32 -4.89 -3.84 -5.34
N LEU A 33 -5.33 -2.60 -5.46
CA LEU A 33 -6.75 -2.28 -5.59
C LEU A 33 -7.14 -2.11 -7.05
N GLU A 34 -8.42 -2.34 -7.35
CA GLU A 34 -9.06 -2.00 -8.62
C GLU A 34 -10.21 -1.02 -8.36
N THR A 35 -10.29 0.06 -9.14
CA THR A 35 -11.39 1.04 -9.03
C THR A 35 -12.72 0.44 -9.51
N LEU A 36 -13.84 1.01 -9.09
CA LEU A 36 -15.19 0.49 -9.37
C LEU A 36 -15.93 1.25 -10.49
N GLU A 37 -15.21 2.04 -11.28
CA GLU A 37 -15.76 2.85 -12.36
C GLU A 37 -15.87 2.09 -13.69
N ARG A 38 -16.45 2.71 -14.73
CA ARG A 38 -16.68 2.08 -16.04
C ARG A 38 -15.39 1.55 -16.68
N PHE A 39 -14.26 2.22 -16.44
CA PHE A 39 -12.94 1.85 -16.94
C PHE A 39 -12.01 1.65 -15.74
N PRO A 40 -12.04 0.47 -15.10
CA PRO A 40 -11.33 0.25 -13.86
C PRO A 40 -9.81 0.31 -14.09
N ILE A 41 -9.13 1.02 -13.19
CA ILE A 41 -7.66 1.05 -13.12
C ILE A 41 -7.19 0.29 -11.89
N LYS A 42 -5.96 -0.22 -11.96
CA LYS A 42 -5.31 -0.91 -10.84
C LYS A 42 -4.23 -0.05 -10.24
N MET A 43 -4.13 -0.03 -8.91
CA MET A 43 -3.07 0.68 -8.19
C MET A 43 -2.47 -0.21 -7.12
N ARG A 44 -1.15 -0.34 -7.13
CA ARG A 44 -0.39 -1.00 -6.06
C ARG A 44 -0.06 0.02 -4.97
N PHE A 45 -0.19 -0.39 -3.71
CA PHE A 45 0.27 0.39 -2.56
C PHE A 45 0.77 -0.53 -1.45
N ALA A 46 1.43 0.06 -0.45
CA ALA A 46 1.99 -0.67 0.69
C ALA A 46 1.51 -0.08 2.02
N MET A 47 1.29 -0.95 2.99
CA MET A 47 1.26 -0.65 4.42
C MET A 47 2.63 -0.98 5.00
N MET A 48 3.14 -0.11 5.87
CA MET A 48 4.44 -0.26 6.52
C MET A 48 4.27 -0.04 8.02
N SER A 49 4.74 -0.99 8.83
CA SER A 49 4.89 -0.86 10.27
C SER A 49 6.37 -0.93 10.63
N PHE A 50 6.80 -0.07 11.56
CA PHE A 50 8.15 -0.08 12.14
C PHE A 50 8.16 -0.46 13.62
N ASP A 51 7.03 -0.94 14.14
CA ASP A 51 6.82 -1.29 15.55
C ASP A 51 6.14 -2.66 15.68
N GLY A 52 6.48 -3.62 14.80
CA GLY A 52 5.92 -4.98 14.80
C GLY A 52 4.92 -5.24 13.67
N PRO A 53 4.09 -6.29 13.78
CA PRO A 53 3.14 -6.69 12.74
C PRO A 53 2.10 -5.60 12.42
N ILE A 54 1.65 -5.57 11.16
CA ILE A 54 0.53 -4.76 10.69
C ILE A 54 -0.77 -5.47 11.06
N GLU A 55 -1.47 -4.89 12.03
CA GLU A 55 -2.84 -5.22 12.40
C GLU A 55 -3.84 -4.55 11.45
N ASP A 56 -5.05 -5.11 11.33
CA ASP A 56 -6.16 -4.56 10.55
C ASP A 56 -5.92 -4.30 9.05
N ALA A 57 -4.93 -4.95 8.45
CA ALA A 57 -4.72 -4.93 7.01
C ALA A 57 -5.99 -5.41 6.27
N PRO A 58 -6.33 -4.79 5.11
CA PRO A 58 -7.47 -5.23 4.33
C PRO A 58 -7.20 -6.57 3.65
N VAL A 59 -8.25 -7.33 3.37
CA VAL A 59 -8.16 -8.61 2.64
C VAL A 59 -8.76 -8.53 1.25
N VAL A 60 -8.42 -9.49 0.38
CA VAL A 60 -8.98 -9.58 -0.97
C VAL A 60 -10.50 -9.54 -0.94
N GLY A 61 -11.08 -8.66 -1.76
CA GLY A 61 -12.51 -8.45 -1.84
C GLY A 61 -13.06 -7.36 -0.93
N GLU A 62 -12.29 -6.79 0.00
CA GLU A 62 -12.72 -5.62 0.76
C GLU A 62 -12.64 -4.34 -0.07
N LYS A 63 -13.55 -3.39 0.19
CA LYS A 63 -13.47 -2.04 -0.36
C LYS A 63 -12.63 -1.17 0.56
N VAL A 64 -11.78 -0.34 -0.01
CA VAL A 64 -10.92 0.58 0.74
C VAL A 64 -10.91 1.96 0.11
N ARG A 65 -10.73 2.98 0.97
CA ARG A 65 -10.27 4.31 0.58
C ARG A 65 -8.81 4.45 0.98
N VAL A 66 -7.95 4.75 0.02
CA VAL A 66 -6.51 4.94 0.23
C VAL A 66 -6.16 6.39 -0.03
N ARG A 67 -5.53 7.04 0.97
CA ARG A 67 -4.89 8.34 0.80
C ARG A 67 -3.39 8.16 0.65
N PHE A 68 -2.84 8.80 -0.37
CA PHE A 68 -1.45 8.57 -0.76
C PHE A 68 -0.77 9.81 -1.35
N THR A 69 0.55 9.74 -1.41
CA THR A 69 1.39 10.64 -2.20
C THR A 69 2.11 9.85 -3.30
N VAL A 70 2.50 10.54 -4.37
CA VAL A 70 3.35 9.99 -5.42
C VAL A 70 4.72 10.63 -5.28
N GLU A 71 5.75 9.81 -5.20
CA GLU A 71 7.15 10.27 -5.08
C GLU A 71 8.02 9.54 -6.08
N ALA A 72 9.01 10.24 -6.63
CA ALA A 72 10.01 9.63 -7.48
C ALA A 72 11.13 9.02 -6.64
N ARG A 73 11.53 7.78 -6.95
CA ARG A 73 12.67 7.09 -6.34
C ARG A 73 13.62 6.61 -7.41
N GLU A 74 14.89 6.97 -7.24
CA GLU A 74 15.97 6.47 -8.09
C GLU A 74 16.49 5.12 -7.56
N VAL A 75 16.69 4.16 -8.47
CA VAL A 75 17.33 2.87 -8.21
C VAL A 75 18.27 2.57 -9.37
N ASN A 76 19.58 2.53 -9.11
CA ASN A 76 20.59 2.24 -10.12
C ASN A 76 20.41 3.10 -11.38
N ALA A 77 20.33 4.42 -11.24
CA ALA A 77 20.06 5.39 -12.31
C ALA A 77 18.70 5.29 -13.03
N ASN A 78 17.81 4.39 -12.59
CA ASN A 78 16.44 4.29 -13.11
C ASN A 78 15.45 4.95 -12.14
N TRP A 79 14.52 5.72 -12.67
CA TRP A 79 13.52 6.44 -11.87
C TRP A 79 12.18 5.72 -11.90
N TYR A 80 11.61 5.52 -10.72
CA TYR A 80 10.30 4.89 -10.54
C TYR A 80 9.41 5.79 -9.70
N ASN A 81 8.11 5.74 -9.94
CA ASN A 81 7.15 6.35 -9.02
C ASN A 81 6.78 5.35 -7.94
N ASP A 82 6.77 5.82 -6.71
CA ASP A 82 6.30 5.08 -5.54
C ASP A 82 5.01 5.70 -5.03
N ILE A 83 4.06 4.83 -4.70
CA ILE A 83 2.75 5.20 -4.14
C ILE A 83 2.82 5.00 -2.64
N LYS A 84 3.00 6.10 -1.90
CA LYS A 84 3.09 6.07 -0.45
C LYS A 84 1.72 6.30 0.17
N ALA A 85 1.07 5.22 0.56
CA ALA A 85 -0.15 5.29 1.34
C ALA A 85 0.18 5.76 2.77
N TYR A 86 -0.54 6.76 3.26
CA TYR A 86 -0.41 7.26 4.64
C TYR A 86 -1.69 7.09 5.44
N GLN A 87 -2.82 6.79 4.79
CA GLN A 87 -4.07 6.42 5.43
C GLN A 87 -4.82 5.42 4.56
N ILE A 88 -5.31 4.34 5.18
CA ILE A 88 -6.16 3.33 4.54
C ILE A 88 -7.38 3.13 5.43
N GLU A 89 -8.56 3.22 4.84
CA GLU A 89 -9.85 3.09 5.50
C GLU A 89 -10.62 1.96 4.82
N LYS A 90 -11.01 0.92 5.58
CA LYS A 90 -11.94 -0.12 5.09
C LYS A 90 -13.34 0.49 4.97
N LEU A 91 -13.93 0.38 3.80
CA LEU A 91 -15.29 0.86 3.51
C LEU A 91 -16.28 -0.30 3.71
N ALA A 92 -17.42 0.00 4.34
CA ALA A 92 -18.52 -0.95 4.53
C ALA A 92 -19.19 -1.33 3.19
#